data_AF-A0A2D7WEV7-F1
#
_entry.id   AF-A0A2D7WEV7-F1
#
_cell.length_a   1.000
_cell.length_b   1.000
_cell.length_c   1.000
_cell.angle_alpha   90.00
_cell.angle_beta   90.00
_cell.angle_gamma   90.00
#
_symmetry.space_group_name_H-M   'P 1'
#
loop_
_entity.id
_entity.type
_entity.pdbx_description
1 polymer ?
#
loop_
_entity_poly.entity_id
_entity_poly.type
_entity_poly.pdbx_seq_one_letter_code
_entity_poly.pdbx_strand_id
1 'polypeptide(L)'
;MKYSLAIVMLLACASLVQAEPGNGNAYGKAHAPGQNKAPGEPAQGHAHGKNKQKTGDTYAAKGNAGGAQARADWRVYNRFGQAISASALADAVAVEAAVKKAGVDPYSQEAAMIRISMGQSPEIADKPNDGAYNAQGEAISHRQASERFAAIAVMGRAGIDPDSEQAAQIRAAAEGRIETADGEEVDQQTLEDVAKEIAVQEAIIYTGAKPGSADESLIRMGADVFMEKLRSWRQ
;
A
#
# COMPACT_ATOMS: atom_id res chain seq x y z
N MET A 1 20.57 18.58 -6.85
CA MET A 1 20.33 18.30 -5.41
C MET A 1 19.36 19.33 -4.80
N LYS A 2 18.04 19.24 -5.08
CA LYS A 2 17.04 20.19 -4.51
C LYS A 2 15.74 19.55 -4.00
N TYR A 3 15.54 18.23 -4.18
CA TYR A 3 14.31 17.56 -3.77
C TYR A 3 14.32 17.01 -2.32
N SER A 4 15.49 16.93 -1.68
CA SER A 4 15.59 16.51 -0.27
C SER A 4 14.96 17.50 0.71
N LEU A 5 14.79 18.77 0.35
CA LEU A 5 14.19 19.76 1.25
C LEU A 5 12.65 19.67 1.29
N ALA A 6 12.01 19.26 0.19
CA ALA A 6 10.55 19.18 0.10
C ALA A 6 9.98 18.03 0.94
N ILE A 7 10.69 16.89 0.98
CA ILE A 7 10.33 15.72 1.79
C ILE A 7 10.50 16.03 3.30
N VAL A 8 11.55 16.79 3.66
CA VAL A 8 11.78 17.24 5.05
C VAL A 8 10.70 18.23 5.52
N MET A 9 10.15 19.06 4.62
CA MET A 9 9.11 20.03 4.97
C MET A 9 7.72 19.38 5.19
N LEU A 10 7.45 18.27 4.51
CA LEU A 10 6.22 17.48 4.71
C LEU A 10 6.19 16.82 6.10
N LEU A 11 7.34 16.37 6.62
CA LEU A 11 7.46 15.85 7.98
C LEU A 11 7.21 16.92 9.06
N ALA A 12 7.58 18.18 8.82
CA ALA A 12 7.44 19.25 9.82
C ALA A 12 5.97 19.67 10.06
N CYS A 13 5.09 19.51 9.06
CA CYS A 13 3.67 19.84 9.20
C CYS A 13 2.87 18.77 9.95
N ALA A 14 3.26 17.49 9.86
CA ALA A 14 2.57 16.40 10.58
C ALA A 14 2.80 16.45 12.11
N SER A 15 3.92 17.01 12.56
CA SER A 15 4.23 17.19 13.99
C SER A 15 3.44 18.30 14.71
N LEU A 16 2.67 19.12 13.98
CA LEU A 16 1.92 20.26 14.56
C LEU A 16 0.46 19.96 14.91
N VAL A 17 -0.07 18.78 14.57
CA VAL A 17 -1.48 18.41 14.86
C VAL A 17 -1.65 17.72 16.22
N GLN A 18 -0.58 17.49 16.98
CA GLN A 18 -0.65 16.84 18.29
C GLN A 18 -0.57 17.82 19.47
N ALA A 19 -1.69 18.50 19.73
CA ALA A 19 -2.10 19.05 21.03
C ALA A 19 -3.63 19.26 20.90
N GLU A 20 -4.52 18.52 21.59
CA GLU A 20 -4.74 18.49 23.04
C GLU A 20 -5.46 17.17 23.47
N PRO A 21 -5.42 16.78 24.76
CA PRO A 21 -6.11 15.60 25.29
C PRO A 21 -7.47 15.96 25.93
N GLY A 22 -8.55 15.29 25.52
CA GLY A 22 -9.86 15.31 26.20
C GLY A 22 -10.65 14.05 25.85
N ASN A 23 -10.65 13.01 26.69
CA ASN A 23 -11.56 12.73 27.80
C ASN A 23 -12.96 12.21 27.38
N GLY A 24 -13.16 10.89 27.56
CA GLY A 24 -14.34 10.34 28.24
C GLY A 24 -15.62 10.01 27.45
N ASN A 25 -15.86 8.70 27.28
CA ASN A 25 -17.15 8.00 27.31
C ASN A 25 -18.30 8.40 26.35
N ALA A 26 -18.63 7.49 25.42
CA ALA A 26 -20.02 7.12 25.14
C ALA A 26 -20.11 5.75 24.41
N TYR A 27 -20.30 4.69 25.18
CA TYR A 27 -20.87 3.43 24.69
C TYR A 27 -22.37 3.61 24.43
N GLY A 28 -22.90 3.13 23.31
CA GLY A 28 -24.33 3.21 23.01
C GLY A 28 -24.84 2.40 21.82
N LYS A 29 -25.18 1.13 22.09
CA LYS A 29 -26.29 0.29 21.56
C LYS A 29 -26.43 -0.11 20.07
N ALA A 30 -26.71 -1.41 19.95
CA ALA A 30 -27.01 -2.26 18.81
C ALA A 30 -28.24 -1.90 17.96
N HIS A 31 -28.21 -2.35 16.69
CA HIS A 31 -29.40 -2.83 15.96
C HIS A 31 -29.07 -4.07 15.09
N ALA A 32 -30.01 -5.02 15.09
CA ALA A 32 -29.95 -6.36 14.50
C ALA A 32 -30.24 -6.38 12.98
N PRO A 33 -29.92 -7.49 12.27
CA PRO A 33 -30.03 -7.59 10.81
C PRO A 33 -31.42 -8.04 10.33
N GLY A 34 -31.92 -7.40 9.27
CA GLY A 34 -33.18 -7.71 8.61
C GLY A 34 -32.98 -8.22 7.17
N GLN A 35 -33.15 -9.54 7.01
CA GLN A 35 -33.91 -10.27 5.97
C GLN A 35 -33.74 -9.91 4.48
N ASN A 36 -33.34 -10.89 3.66
CA ASN A 36 -34.16 -11.36 2.53
C ASN A 36 -33.74 -12.75 1.98
N LYS A 37 -34.70 -13.68 2.08
CA LYS A 37 -35.05 -14.92 1.34
C LYS A 37 -34.09 -15.55 0.28
N ALA A 38 -33.99 -16.88 0.36
CA ALA A 38 -33.64 -17.85 -0.71
C ALA A 38 -34.91 -18.70 -1.07
N PRO A 39 -34.86 -19.80 -1.89
CA PRO A 39 -34.28 -20.09 -3.22
C PRO A 39 -35.34 -20.64 -4.24
N GLY A 40 -34.97 -20.91 -5.50
CA GLY A 40 -35.83 -21.60 -6.49
C GLY A 40 -35.10 -22.00 -7.79
N GLU A 41 -35.37 -23.21 -8.29
CA GLU A 41 -34.58 -24.09 -9.19
C GLU A 41 -34.77 -23.90 -10.73
N PRO A 42 -34.10 -24.68 -11.62
CA PRO A 42 -33.61 -24.25 -12.94
C PRO A 42 -34.44 -24.74 -14.16
N ALA A 43 -34.09 -24.27 -15.37
CA ALA A 43 -34.46 -24.92 -16.63
C ALA A 43 -33.41 -24.72 -17.76
N GLN A 44 -33.20 -25.79 -18.53
CA GLN A 44 -32.23 -26.01 -19.61
C GLN A 44 -32.71 -25.50 -20.99
N GLY A 45 -31.80 -25.35 -21.98
CA GLY A 45 -32.18 -25.17 -23.40
C GLY A 45 -31.06 -24.93 -24.43
N HIS A 46 -30.55 -26.03 -25.02
CA HIS A 46 -29.94 -26.30 -26.35
C HIS A 46 -29.32 -25.23 -27.31
N ALA A 47 -28.03 -25.43 -27.59
CA ALA A 47 -27.34 -25.77 -28.87
C ALA A 47 -27.40 -24.92 -30.18
N HIS A 48 -26.17 -24.71 -30.71
CA HIS A 48 -25.67 -24.77 -32.11
C HIS A 48 -25.77 -23.57 -33.07
N GLY A 49 -24.60 -23.12 -33.57
CA GLY A 49 -24.43 -22.31 -34.78
C GLY A 49 -22.97 -21.97 -35.08
N LYS A 50 -22.36 -22.65 -36.05
CA LYS A 50 -20.97 -22.48 -36.53
C LYS A 50 -20.82 -21.21 -37.36
N ASN A 51 -19.68 -20.52 -37.27
CA ASN A 51 -19.04 -19.97 -38.48
C ASN A 51 -17.51 -19.87 -38.37
N LYS A 52 -16.86 -20.11 -39.51
CA LYS A 52 -15.45 -20.45 -39.74
C LYS A 52 -14.55 -19.23 -40.01
N GLN A 53 -13.24 -19.48 -39.85
CA GLN A 53 -12.10 -18.93 -40.62
C GLN A 53 -11.65 -17.50 -40.25
N LYS A 54 -10.35 -17.14 -40.21
CA LYS A 54 -9.13 -17.71 -40.81
C LYS A 54 -7.88 -17.06 -40.18
N THR A 55 -6.87 -17.89 -39.90
CA THR A 55 -5.40 -17.71 -40.00
C THR A 55 -4.76 -16.34 -39.77
N GLY A 56 -3.78 -16.28 -38.87
CA GLY A 56 -2.78 -15.22 -38.77
C GLY A 56 -1.67 -15.58 -37.77
N ASP A 57 -0.65 -16.26 -38.28
CA ASP A 57 0.75 -16.28 -37.89
C ASP A 57 1.19 -16.28 -36.40
N THR A 58 1.84 -17.40 -36.09
CA THR A 58 2.85 -17.60 -35.05
C THR A 58 3.79 -16.42 -34.86
N TYR A 59 3.76 -15.82 -33.67
CA TYR A 59 5.00 -15.46 -32.98
C TYR A 59 5.25 -16.54 -31.94
N ALA A 60 6.23 -17.39 -32.23
CA ALA A 60 6.82 -18.26 -31.24
C ALA A 60 7.27 -17.39 -30.07
N ALA A 61 6.62 -17.56 -28.91
CA ALA A 61 7.15 -17.15 -27.62
C ALA A 61 8.43 -17.97 -27.37
N LYS A 62 9.53 -17.55 -28.01
CA LYS A 62 10.87 -18.02 -27.73
C LYS A 62 11.21 -17.49 -26.34
N GLY A 63 11.47 -18.44 -25.44
CA GLY A 63 11.50 -18.21 -24.01
C GLY A 63 12.41 -17.08 -23.57
N ASN A 64 11.85 -16.22 -22.72
CA ASN A 64 12.59 -15.59 -21.64
C ASN A 64 12.25 -16.31 -20.34
N ALA A 65 12.61 -17.59 -20.28
CA ALA A 65 12.67 -18.34 -19.01
C ALA A 65 13.80 -17.82 -18.07
N GLY A 66 14.51 -16.76 -18.47
CA GLY A 66 15.40 -15.95 -17.62
C GLY A 66 14.86 -14.58 -17.23
N GLY A 67 13.64 -14.20 -17.67
CA GLY A 67 13.03 -12.88 -17.38
C GLY A 67 11.94 -12.89 -16.31
N ALA A 68 11.39 -14.06 -15.98
CA ALA A 68 10.30 -14.20 -15.00
C ALA A 68 10.78 -14.38 -13.55
N GLN A 69 12.08 -14.64 -13.35
CA GLN A 69 12.64 -14.98 -12.03
C GLN A 69 13.37 -13.81 -11.34
N ALA A 70 13.32 -12.60 -11.91
CA ALA A 70 13.97 -11.41 -11.37
C ALA A 70 13.19 -10.09 -11.53
N ARG A 71 11.89 -10.13 -11.86
CA ARG A 71 11.03 -9.00 -11.51
C ARG A 71 10.81 -9.11 -10.00
N ALA A 72 11.67 -8.43 -9.23
CA ALA A 72 11.54 -8.36 -7.78
C ALA A 72 10.07 -8.06 -7.46
N ASP A 73 9.36 -8.97 -6.79
CA ASP A 73 7.98 -8.71 -6.43
C ASP A 73 7.98 -7.44 -5.56
N TRP A 74 7.30 -6.42 -6.07
CA TRP A 74 7.22 -5.08 -5.46
C TRP A 74 6.24 -5.04 -4.31
N ARG A 75 5.52 -6.14 -4.05
CA ARG A 75 4.70 -6.30 -2.86
C ARG A 75 5.55 -6.14 -1.60
N VAL A 76 4.88 -5.71 -0.55
CA VAL A 76 5.41 -5.62 0.79
C VAL A 76 4.75 -6.71 1.61
N TYR A 77 5.55 -7.39 2.43
CA TYR A 77 5.10 -8.52 3.23
C TYR A 77 5.28 -8.23 4.71
N ASN A 78 4.48 -8.89 5.54
CA ASN A 78 4.79 -9.03 6.96
C ASN A 78 5.81 -10.16 7.17
N ARG A 79 6.24 -10.36 8.43
CA ARG A 79 7.20 -11.42 8.79
C ARG A 79 6.74 -12.85 8.49
N PHE A 80 5.45 -13.03 8.22
CA PHE A 80 4.83 -14.33 7.92
C PHE A 80 4.73 -14.58 6.41
N GLY A 81 5.30 -13.71 5.57
CA GLY A 81 5.25 -13.83 4.12
C GLY A 81 3.88 -13.50 3.53
N GLN A 82 3.01 -12.81 4.28
CA GLN A 82 1.71 -12.36 3.77
C GLN A 82 1.84 -10.95 3.22
N ALA A 83 1.33 -10.71 2.01
CA ALA A 83 1.31 -9.37 1.43
C ALA A 83 0.41 -8.44 2.26
N ILE A 84 0.88 -7.23 2.53
CA ILE A 84 0.21 -6.24 3.37
C ILE A 84 0.00 -4.91 2.61
N SER A 85 -0.86 -4.05 3.15
CA SER A 85 -1.03 -2.65 2.72
C SER A 85 -0.27 -1.70 3.67
N ALA A 86 -0.17 -0.42 3.29
CA ALA A 86 0.34 0.63 4.17
C ALA A 86 -0.45 0.75 5.47
N SER A 87 -1.78 0.62 5.42
CA SER A 87 -2.63 0.66 6.62
C SER A 87 -2.37 -0.54 7.53
N ALA A 88 -2.18 -1.74 6.98
CA ALA A 88 -1.86 -2.92 7.76
C ALA A 88 -0.46 -2.83 8.40
N LEU A 89 0.51 -2.19 7.72
CA LEU A 89 1.80 -1.85 8.33
C LEU A 89 1.63 -0.84 9.47
N ALA A 90 0.81 0.20 9.29
CA ALA A 90 0.52 1.18 10.33
C ALA A 90 -0.13 0.55 11.57
N ASP A 91 -1.11 -0.35 11.36
CA ASP A 91 -1.76 -1.10 12.42
C ASP A 91 -0.73 -1.95 13.19
N ALA A 92 0.15 -2.66 12.49
CA ALA A 92 1.23 -3.44 13.11
C ALA A 92 2.16 -2.57 13.97
N VAL A 93 2.57 -1.41 13.45
CA VAL A 93 3.41 -0.45 14.18
C VAL A 93 2.70 0.07 15.44
N ALA A 94 1.40 0.41 15.33
CA ALA A 94 0.61 0.87 16.46
C ALA A 94 0.45 -0.20 17.55
N VAL A 95 0.26 -1.46 17.14
CA VAL A 95 0.17 -2.60 18.04
C VAL A 95 1.47 -2.81 18.82
N GLU A 96 2.62 -2.83 18.14
CA GLU A 96 3.91 -3.00 18.84
C GLU A 96 4.27 -1.78 19.71
N ALA A 97 3.81 -0.58 19.34
CA ALA A 97 3.93 0.60 20.20
C ALA A 97 3.11 0.44 21.50
N ALA A 98 1.93 -0.18 21.45
CA ALA A 98 1.12 -0.47 22.63
C ALA A 98 1.78 -1.54 23.53
N VAL A 99 2.34 -2.60 22.95
CA VAL A 99 3.12 -3.62 23.68
C VAL A 99 4.30 -2.96 24.40
N LYS A 100 5.07 -2.12 23.68
CA LYS A 100 6.19 -1.36 24.26
C LYS A 100 5.74 -0.44 25.38
N LYS A 101 4.61 0.26 25.22
CA LYS A 101 4.05 1.15 26.24
C LYS A 101 3.59 0.39 27.49
N ALA A 102 3.10 -0.83 27.34
CA ALA A 102 2.74 -1.70 28.46
C ALA A 102 3.97 -2.23 29.22
N GLY A 103 5.17 -2.14 28.65
CA GLY A 103 6.41 -2.57 29.29
C GLY A 103 6.50 -4.09 29.47
N VAL A 104 5.75 -4.86 28.69
CA VAL A 104 5.75 -6.32 28.70
C VAL A 104 6.79 -6.87 27.73
N ASP A 105 7.30 -8.08 28.01
CA ASP A 105 8.22 -8.74 27.10
C ASP A 105 7.51 -9.04 25.76
N PRO A 106 8.07 -8.67 24.59
CA PRO A 106 7.40 -8.82 23.30
C PRO A 106 7.03 -10.27 22.92
N TYR A 107 7.63 -11.27 23.55
CA TYR A 107 7.38 -12.69 23.31
C TYR A 107 6.53 -13.34 24.43
N SER A 108 5.98 -12.52 25.35
CA SER A 108 5.14 -13.02 26.43
C SER A 108 3.70 -13.24 26.00
N GLN A 109 2.97 -14.03 26.80
CA GLN A 109 1.53 -14.23 26.60
C GLN A 109 0.75 -12.91 26.75
N GLU A 110 1.19 -12.02 27.64
CA GLU A 110 0.60 -10.68 27.82
C GLU A 110 0.76 -9.82 26.56
N ALA A 111 1.92 -9.86 25.89
CA ALA A 111 2.10 -9.17 24.61
C ALA A 111 1.17 -9.73 23.53
N ALA A 112 1.00 -11.05 23.47
CA ALA A 112 0.04 -11.70 22.57
C ALA A 112 -1.41 -11.27 22.87
N MET A 113 -1.79 -11.15 24.14
CA MET A 113 -3.11 -10.65 24.52
C MET A 113 -3.34 -9.19 24.12
N ILE A 114 -2.33 -8.33 24.23
CA ILE A 114 -2.41 -6.95 23.73
C ILE A 114 -2.66 -6.94 22.22
N ARG A 115 -1.87 -7.72 21.45
CA ARG A 115 -2.02 -7.86 20.00
C ARG A 115 -3.42 -8.34 19.60
N ILE A 116 -3.94 -9.37 20.26
CA ILE A 116 -5.30 -9.88 20.04
C ILE A 116 -6.34 -8.82 20.37
N SER A 117 -6.18 -8.09 21.49
CA SER A 117 -7.12 -7.03 21.88
C SER A 117 -7.18 -5.87 20.88
N MET A 118 -6.11 -5.68 20.12
CA MET A 118 -6.00 -4.68 19.05
C MET A 118 -6.38 -5.23 17.66
N GLY A 119 -6.86 -6.47 17.58
CA GLY A 119 -7.44 -7.06 16.37
C GLY A 119 -6.51 -7.94 15.55
N GLN A 120 -5.29 -8.25 16.02
CA GLN A 120 -4.50 -9.32 15.39
C GLN A 120 -5.13 -10.68 15.63
N SER A 121 -4.99 -11.58 14.66
CA SER A 121 -5.53 -12.93 14.80
C SER A 121 -4.68 -13.75 15.79
N PRO A 122 -5.28 -14.65 16.58
CA PRO A 122 -4.55 -15.45 17.56
C PRO A 122 -3.41 -16.29 16.97
N GLU A 123 -3.53 -16.67 15.69
CA GLU A 123 -2.55 -17.51 14.98
C GLU A 123 -1.22 -16.81 14.72
N ILE A 124 -1.18 -15.47 14.81
CA ILE A 124 0.03 -14.67 14.54
C ILE A 124 0.44 -13.76 15.71
N ALA A 125 -0.38 -13.67 16.76
CA ALA A 125 -0.17 -12.75 17.88
C ALA A 125 0.94 -13.18 18.86
N ASP A 126 1.40 -14.43 18.80
CA ASP A 126 2.48 -14.97 19.63
C ASP A 126 3.84 -14.34 19.30
N LYS A 127 3.95 -13.65 18.17
CA LYS A 127 5.19 -13.03 17.69
C LYS A 127 5.00 -11.55 17.39
N PRO A 128 6.01 -10.69 17.66
CA PRO A 128 5.97 -9.29 17.26
C PRO A 128 5.71 -9.13 15.75
N ASN A 129 4.94 -8.13 15.33
CA ASN A 129 4.89 -7.74 13.91
C ASN A 129 5.75 -6.48 13.74
N ASP A 130 7.05 -6.69 13.58
CA ASP A 130 8.08 -5.67 13.78
C ASP A 130 8.56 -4.96 12.51
N GLY A 131 7.97 -5.24 11.34
CA GLY A 131 8.41 -4.55 10.14
C GLY A 131 7.75 -4.96 8.83
N ALA A 132 8.25 -4.31 7.79
CA ALA A 132 7.95 -4.59 6.40
C ALA A 132 9.09 -5.43 5.81
N TYR A 133 8.75 -6.37 4.94
CA TYR A 133 9.69 -7.31 4.32
C TYR A 133 9.49 -7.33 2.80
N ASN A 134 10.56 -7.62 2.06
CA ASN A 134 10.48 -7.91 0.63
C ASN A 134 10.13 -9.40 0.39
N ALA A 135 10.01 -9.80 -0.87
CA ALA A 135 9.67 -11.17 -1.25
C ALA A 135 10.74 -12.21 -0.87
N GLN A 136 11.98 -11.77 -0.63
CA GLN A 136 13.10 -12.60 -0.17
C GLN A 136 13.07 -12.79 1.36
N GLY A 137 12.14 -12.14 2.07
CA GLY A 137 12.07 -12.16 3.53
C GLY A 137 13.08 -11.21 4.19
N GLU A 138 13.67 -10.29 3.44
CA GLU A 138 14.59 -9.29 3.97
C GLU A 138 13.80 -8.08 4.47
N ALA A 139 14.16 -7.56 5.64
CA ALA A 139 13.53 -6.39 6.21
C ALA A 139 13.80 -5.15 5.35
N ILE A 140 12.76 -4.35 5.13
CA ILE A 140 12.83 -3.07 4.42
C ILE A 140 12.39 -1.93 5.36
N SER A 141 12.96 -0.76 5.15
CA SER A 141 12.58 0.44 5.90
C SER A 141 11.14 0.89 5.59
N HIS A 142 10.53 1.68 6.49
CA HIS A 142 9.22 2.28 6.23
C HIS A 142 9.20 3.13 4.97
N ARG A 143 10.32 3.80 4.66
CA ARG A 143 10.49 4.55 3.41
C ARG A 143 10.49 3.64 2.19
N GLN A 144 11.24 2.54 2.23
CA GLN A 144 11.20 1.58 1.12
C GLN A 144 9.81 0.92 0.98
N ALA A 145 9.11 0.70 2.09
CA ALA A 145 7.74 0.22 2.07
C ALA A 145 6.79 1.26 1.45
N SER A 146 6.91 2.55 1.80
CA SER A 146 6.09 3.62 1.21
C SER A 146 6.35 3.80 -0.28
N GLU A 147 7.61 3.74 -0.72
CA GLU A 147 8.01 3.73 -2.14
C GLU A 147 7.33 2.58 -2.90
N ARG A 148 7.35 1.37 -2.33
CA ARG A 148 6.67 0.20 -2.90
C ARG A 148 5.15 0.34 -2.92
N PHE A 149 4.54 0.78 -1.82
CA PHE A 149 3.09 1.01 -1.77
C PHE A 149 2.65 2.09 -2.75
N ALA A 150 3.45 3.15 -2.93
CA ALA A 150 3.16 4.21 -3.86
C ALA A 150 3.18 3.70 -5.31
N ALA A 151 4.21 2.94 -5.68
CA ALA A 151 4.28 2.30 -6.99
C ALA A 151 3.04 1.41 -7.25
N ILE A 152 2.67 0.57 -6.27
CA ILE A 152 1.49 -0.30 -6.35
C ILE A 152 0.19 0.50 -6.50
N ALA A 153 0.02 1.57 -5.71
CA ALA A 153 -1.17 2.41 -5.72
C ALA A 153 -1.32 3.17 -7.06
N VAL A 154 -0.23 3.75 -7.57
CA VAL A 154 -0.23 4.44 -8.87
C VAL A 154 -0.56 3.46 -10.00
N MET A 155 0.12 2.31 -10.06
CA MET A 155 -0.17 1.28 -11.07
C MET A 155 -1.62 0.79 -10.99
N GLY A 156 -2.10 0.48 -9.79
CA GLY A 156 -3.46 -0.02 -9.57
C GLY A 156 -4.54 0.98 -9.96
N ARG A 157 -4.36 2.26 -9.63
CA ARG A 157 -5.31 3.33 -9.99
C ARG A 157 -5.37 3.58 -11.49
N ALA A 158 -4.23 3.48 -12.18
CA ALA A 158 -4.14 3.70 -13.62
C ALA A 158 -4.46 2.45 -14.45
N GLY A 159 -4.69 1.29 -13.83
CA GLY A 159 -4.92 0.03 -14.54
C GLY A 159 -3.70 -0.44 -15.33
N ILE A 160 -2.49 -0.08 -14.88
CA ILE A 160 -1.23 -0.37 -15.56
C ILE A 160 -0.86 -1.84 -15.33
N ASP A 161 -0.52 -2.53 -16.41
CA ASP A 161 0.02 -3.88 -16.36
C ASP A 161 1.37 -3.86 -15.60
N PRO A 162 1.54 -4.63 -14.50
CA PRO A 162 2.80 -4.71 -13.75
C PRO A 162 4.01 -5.12 -14.59
N ASP A 163 3.78 -5.72 -15.75
CA ASP A 163 4.80 -6.22 -16.66
C ASP A 163 5.14 -5.24 -17.81
N SER A 164 4.48 -4.08 -17.84
CA SER A 164 4.69 -3.03 -18.84
C SER A 164 5.92 -2.14 -18.59
N GLU A 165 6.33 -1.41 -19.63
CA GLU A 165 7.33 -0.34 -19.56
C GLU A 165 6.93 0.78 -18.60
N GLN A 166 5.65 1.17 -18.61
CA GLN A 166 5.11 2.17 -17.67
C GLN A 166 5.26 1.72 -16.21
N ALA A 167 5.07 0.43 -15.93
CA ALA A 167 5.34 -0.10 -14.60
C ALA A 167 6.84 -0.01 -14.23
N ALA A 168 7.76 -0.18 -15.19
CA ALA A 168 9.19 0.01 -14.95
C ALA A 168 9.53 1.48 -14.65
N GLN A 169 8.92 2.43 -15.36
CA GLN A 169 9.09 3.86 -15.09
C GLN A 169 8.54 4.25 -13.71
N ILE A 170 7.36 3.75 -13.32
CA ILE A 170 6.79 4.00 -11.99
C ILE A 170 7.68 3.46 -10.87
N ARG A 171 8.24 2.25 -11.05
CA ARG A 171 9.17 1.65 -10.09
C ARG A 171 10.49 2.44 -9.99
N ALA A 172 11.03 2.86 -11.13
CA ALA A 172 12.21 3.71 -11.17
C ALA A 172 11.95 5.05 -10.46
N ALA A 173 10.81 5.69 -10.74
CA ALA A 173 10.37 6.90 -10.05
C ALA A 173 10.23 6.70 -8.54
N ALA A 174 9.70 5.55 -8.10
CA ALA A 174 9.53 5.24 -6.69
C ALA A 174 10.87 5.13 -5.95
N GLU A 175 11.90 4.60 -6.61
CA GLU A 175 13.27 4.57 -6.10
C GLU A 175 14.01 5.92 -6.26
N GLY A 176 13.35 6.95 -6.78
CA GLY A 176 13.94 8.26 -7.02
C GLY A 176 14.94 8.29 -8.19
N ARG A 177 14.85 7.32 -9.11
CA ARG A 177 15.64 7.26 -10.34
C ARG A 177 14.98 8.07 -11.45
N ILE A 178 15.82 8.74 -12.25
CA ILE A 178 15.40 9.48 -13.44
C ILE A 178 15.45 8.62 -14.71
N GLU A 179 15.98 7.41 -14.61
CA GLU A 179 16.08 6.43 -15.71
C GLU A 179 15.68 5.03 -15.23
N THR A 180 15.06 4.25 -16.11
CA THR A 180 14.75 2.83 -15.88
C THR A 180 16.03 1.98 -15.90
N ALA A 181 15.92 0.71 -15.54
CA ALA A 181 17.06 -0.21 -15.60
C ALA A 181 17.59 -0.42 -17.03
N ASP A 182 16.73 -0.20 -18.03
CA ASP A 182 17.03 -0.35 -19.45
C ASP A 182 17.52 0.97 -20.09
N GLY A 183 17.66 2.05 -19.29
CA GLY A 183 18.19 3.34 -19.72
C GLY A 183 17.16 4.30 -20.32
N GLU A 184 15.87 4.04 -20.14
CA GLU A 184 14.80 4.93 -20.60
C GLU A 184 14.57 6.04 -19.58
N GLU A 185 14.41 7.28 -20.05
CA GLU A 185 14.11 8.42 -19.18
C GLU A 185 12.73 8.27 -18.55
N VAL A 186 12.65 8.51 -17.24
CA VAL A 186 11.40 8.52 -16.50
C VAL A 186 10.73 9.87 -16.71
N ASP A 187 9.52 9.83 -17.26
CA ASP A 187 8.72 11.02 -17.50
C ASP A 187 8.52 11.87 -16.21
N GLN A 188 8.61 13.19 -16.35
CA GLN A 188 8.55 14.10 -15.22
C GLN A 188 7.19 14.07 -14.50
N GLN A 189 6.09 13.86 -15.22
CA GLN A 189 4.78 13.72 -14.61
C GLN A 189 4.70 12.44 -13.77
N THR A 190 5.31 11.35 -14.25
CA THR A 190 5.46 10.09 -13.48
C THR A 190 6.26 10.31 -12.19
N LEU A 191 7.37 11.06 -12.26
CA LEU A 191 8.15 11.40 -11.07
C LEU A 191 7.32 12.19 -10.04
N GLU A 192 6.54 13.17 -10.49
CA GLU A 192 5.70 13.98 -9.60
C GLU A 192 4.56 13.16 -8.96
N ASP A 193 3.88 12.33 -9.76
CA ASP A 193 2.75 11.52 -9.29
C ASP A 193 3.20 10.46 -8.28
N VAL A 194 4.34 9.82 -8.54
CA VAL A 194 4.91 8.83 -7.62
C VAL A 194 5.44 9.49 -6.36
N ALA A 195 6.16 10.62 -6.46
CA ALA A 195 6.65 11.35 -5.28
C ALA A 195 5.50 11.81 -4.36
N LYS A 196 4.40 12.29 -4.95
CA LYS A 196 3.19 12.63 -4.19
C LYS A 196 2.60 11.41 -3.50
N GLU A 197 2.46 10.29 -4.21
CA GLU A 197 1.89 9.08 -3.61
C GLU A 197 2.81 8.53 -2.51
N ILE A 198 4.14 8.63 -2.63
CA ILE A 198 5.07 8.28 -1.54
C ILE A 198 4.74 9.06 -0.26
N ALA A 199 4.57 10.38 -0.37
CA ALA A 199 4.22 11.22 0.78
C ALA A 199 2.88 10.82 1.41
N VAL A 200 1.89 10.45 0.59
CA VAL A 200 0.60 9.93 1.08
C VAL A 200 0.79 8.59 1.82
N GLN A 201 1.56 7.66 1.26
CA GLN A 201 1.79 6.36 1.89
C GLN A 201 2.59 6.48 3.19
N GLU A 202 3.60 7.35 3.23
CA GLU A 202 4.31 7.68 4.48
C GLU A 202 3.35 8.24 5.53
N ALA A 203 2.52 9.22 5.16
CA ALA A 203 1.54 9.80 6.08
C ALA A 203 0.55 8.74 6.60
N ILE A 204 0.08 7.83 5.76
CA ILE A 204 -0.79 6.71 6.18
C ILE A 204 -0.05 5.82 7.19
N ILE A 205 1.20 5.45 6.91
CA ILE A 205 2.01 4.61 7.81
C ILE A 205 2.19 5.29 9.18
N TYR A 206 2.43 6.60 9.20
CA TYR A 206 2.64 7.35 10.44
C TYR A 206 1.36 7.65 11.22
N THR A 207 0.23 7.84 10.54
CA THR A 207 -1.04 8.23 11.18
C THR A 207 -1.96 7.06 11.47
N GLY A 208 -1.80 5.92 10.79
CA GLY A 208 -2.77 4.82 10.85
C GLY A 208 -4.08 5.12 10.12
N ALA A 209 -4.09 6.11 9.22
CA ALA A 209 -5.29 6.48 8.47
C ALA A 209 -5.84 5.27 7.69
N LYS A 210 -7.13 4.98 7.88
CA LYS A 210 -7.78 3.83 7.26
C LYS A 210 -8.18 4.13 5.81
N PRO A 211 -8.16 3.13 4.92
CA PRO A 211 -8.70 3.27 3.57
C PRO A 211 -10.15 3.79 3.58
N GLY A 212 -10.43 4.83 2.80
CA GLY A 212 -11.74 5.49 2.72
C GLY A 212 -12.11 6.37 3.91
N SER A 213 -11.20 6.60 4.87
CA SER A 213 -11.46 7.45 6.03
C SER A 213 -11.37 8.95 5.70
N ALA A 214 -11.93 9.78 6.58
CA ALA A 214 -11.76 11.22 6.53
C ALA A 214 -10.28 11.62 6.65
N ASP A 215 -9.51 10.92 7.49
CA ASP A 215 -8.08 11.19 7.67
C ASP A 215 -7.28 10.90 6.39
N GLU A 216 -7.56 9.78 5.71
CA GLU A 216 -6.94 9.50 4.40
C GLU A 216 -7.31 10.59 3.38
N SER A 217 -8.57 11.02 3.37
CA SER A 217 -9.04 12.07 2.47
C SER A 217 -8.32 13.40 2.72
N LEU A 218 -8.11 13.76 3.99
CA LEU A 218 -7.36 14.95 4.39
C LEU A 218 -5.88 14.85 3.99
N ILE A 219 -5.25 13.69 4.19
CA ILE A 219 -3.86 13.43 3.78
C ILE A 219 -3.72 13.62 2.26
N ARG A 220 -4.61 13.03 1.47
CA ARG A 220 -4.59 13.13 0.00
C ARG A 220 -4.82 14.55 -0.47
N MET A 221 -5.82 15.24 0.09
CA MET A 221 -6.10 16.65 -0.23
C MET A 221 -4.93 17.57 0.16
N GLY A 222 -4.30 17.33 1.31
CA GLY A 222 -3.10 18.06 1.72
C GLY A 222 -1.95 17.87 0.73
N ALA A 223 -1.73 16.65 0.24
CA ALA A 223 -0.75 16.35 -0.78
C ALA A 223 -1.05 17.03 -2.12
N ASP A 224 -2.33 17.10 -2.53
CA ASP A 224 -2.79 17.85 -3.71
C ASP A 224 -2.42 19.33 -3.62
N VAL A 225 -2.88 19.99 -2.54
CA VAL A 225 -2.67 21.42 -2.31
C VAL A 225 -1.19 21.76 -2.25
N PHE A 226 -0.37 20.91 -1.60
CA PHE A 226 1.07 21.12 -1.53
C PHE A 226 1.73 21.06 -2.91
N MET A 227 1.36 20.08 -3.74
CA MET A 227 1.90 19.95 -5.10
C MET A 227 1.48 21.11 -6.01
N GLU A 228 0.24 21.59 -5.89
CA GLU A 228 -0.22 22.79 -6.60
C GLU A 228 0.61 24.03 -6.20
N LYS A 229 0.87 24.22 -4.90
CA LYS A 229 1.72 25.32 -4.42
C LYS A 229 3.16 25.20 -4.92
N LEU A 230 3.74 24.00 -4.89
CA LEU A 230 5.08 23.77 -5.42
C LEU A 230 5.17 24.11 -6.92
N ARG A 231 4.17 23.76 -7.72
CA ARG A 231 4.13 24.15 -9.14
C ARG A 231 4.03 25.65 -9.31
N SER A 232 3.21 26.33 -8.50
CA SER A 232 3.06 27.79 -8.55
C SER A 232 4.35 28.56 -8.24
N TRP A 233 5.27 27.98 -7.47
CA TRP A 233 6.57 28.61 -7.17
C TRP A 233 7.67 28.32 -8.19
N ARG A 234 7.46 27.34 -9.08
CA ARG A 234 8.39 27.03 -10.18
C ARG A 234 8.06 27.79 -11.46
N GLN A 235 6.90 28.44 -11.53
CA GLN A 235 6.47 29.35 -12.60
C GLN A 235 6.96 30.77 -12.31
#